data_AF-A0A524F183-F1
#
_entry.id   AF-A0A524F183-F1
#
_cell.length_a   1.000
_cell.length_b   1.000
_cell.length_c   1.000
_cell.angle_alpha   90.00
_cell.angle_beta   90.00
_cell.angle_gamma   90.00
#
_symmetry.space_group_name_H-M   'P 1'
#
loop_
_entity.id
_entity.type
_entity.pdbx_description
1 polymer ?
#
loop_
_entity_poly.entity_id
_entity_poly.type
_entity_poly.pdbx_seq_one_letter_code
_entity_poly.pdbx_strand_id
1 'polypeptide(L)' 'TETCFILDGEVEVTDSTTGEKLQFQKGDLVQFPKGLKCVWNVKKPVRKYYNFGDLDI' A
#
# COMPACT_ATOMS: atom_id res chain seq x y z
N THR A 1 -12.13 -1.15 -0.77
CA THR A 1 -10.73 -1.55 -0.47
C THR A 1 -9.99 -0.29 -0.01
N GLU A 2 -8.67 -0.29 0.13
CA GLU A 2 -7.88 0.95 0.13
C GLU A 2 -7.02 0.96 -1.13
N THR A 3 -7.13 2.00 -1.95
CA THR A 3 -6.24 2.19 -3.11
C THR A 3 -5.32 3.37 -2.83
N CYS A 4 -4.02 3.18 -3.06
CA CYS A 4 -2.99 4.19 -2.83
C CYS A 4 -2.19 4.45 -4.09
N PHE A 5 -2.03 5.72 -4.45
CA PHE A 5 -1.05 6.15 -5.45
C PHE A 5 0.12 6.86 -4.74
N ILE A 6 1.34 6.37 -4.96
CA ILE A 6 2.52 6.83 -4.22
C ILE A 6 3.19 7.98 -4.96
N LEU A 7 3.16 9.17 -4.35
CA LEU A 7 3.77 10.39 -4.90
C LEU A 7 5.28 10.47 -4.61
N ASP A 8 5.69 9.91 -3.46
CA ASP A 8 7.08 9.82 -3.04
C ASP A 8 7.25 8.75 -1.94
N GLY A 9 8.47 8.29 -1.75
CA GLY A 9 8.85 7.32 -0.71
C GLY A 9 9.06 5.89 -1.21
N GLU A 10 9.38 5.00 -0.26
CA GLU A 10 9.68 3.59 -0.47
C GLU A 10 9.19 2.79 0.74
N VAL A 11 8.37 1.77 0.50
CA VAL A 11 7.71 0.97 1.53
C VAL A 11 7.81 -0.51 1.19
N GLU A 12 8.05 -1.34 2.21
CA GLU A 12 7.77 -2.79 2.16
C GLU A 12 6.57 -3.09 3.05
N VAL A 13 5.58 -3.80 2.51
CA VAL A 13 4.44 -4.32 3.28
C VAL A 13 4.58 -5.81 3.45
N THR A 14 4.32 -6.30 4.66
CA THR A 14 4.26 -7.75 4.97
C THR A 14 2.84 -8.15 5.34
N ASP A 15 2.27 -9.14 4.65
CA ASP A 15 1.02 -9.78 5.04
C ASP A 15 1.22 -10.52 6.38
N SER A 16 0.40 -10.19 7.37
CA SER A 16 0.55 -10.76 8.73
C SER A 16 0.07 -12.21 8.84
N THR A 17 -0.63 -12.72 7.85
CA THR A 17 -1.19 -14.08 7.78
C THR A 17 -0.29 -15.00 6.97
N THR A 18 0.15 -14.55 5.79
CA THR A 18 0.97 -15.38 4.87
C THR A 18 2.47 -15.15 5.04
N GLY A 19 2.87 -14.00 5.59
CA GLY A 19 4.27 -13.57 5.65
C GLY A 19 4.81 -13.06 4.32
N GLU A 20 3.98 -12.98 3.28
CA GLU A 20 4.38 -12.48 1.97
C GLU A 20 4.75 -11.01 2.03
N LYS A 21 5.74 -10.63 1.21
CA LYS A 21 6.30 -9.28 1.19
C LYS A 21 6.11 -8.65 -0.19
N LEU A 22 5.66 -7.40 -0.18
CA LEU A 22 5.53 -6.58 -1.37
C LEU A 22 6.24 -5.25 -1.14
N GLN A 23 7.04 -4.81 -2.11
CA GLN A 23 7.66 -3.49 -2.09
C GLN A 23 7.01 -2.59 -3.14
N PHE A 24 6.81 -1.33 -2.79
CA PHE A 24 6.31 -0.30 -3.70
C PHE A 24 6.92 1.06 -3.36
N GLN A 25 6.97 1.93 -4.37
CA GLN A 25 7.67 3.20 -4.36
C GLN A 25 6.93 4.25 -5.19
N LYS A 26 7.53 5.44 -5.31
CA LYS A 26 7.03 6.53 -6.14
C LYS A 26 6.58 6.06 -7.54
N GLY A 27 5.35 6.41 -7.90
CA GLY A 27 4.72 6.08 -9.18
C GLY A 27 3.84 4.84 -9.15
N ASP A 28 3.92 4.02 -8.10
CA ASP A 28 3.12 2.80 -8.00
C ASP A 28 1.68 3.10 -7.57
N LEU A 29 0.74 2.38 -8.18
CA LEU A 29 -0.66 2.28 -7.75
C LEU A 29 -0.86 0.91 -7.10
N VAL A 30 -1.19 0.90 -5.82
CA VAL A 30 -1.38 -0.34 -5.04
C VAL A 30 -2.77 -0.39 -4.44
N GLN A 31 -3.33 -1.59 -4.33
CA GLN A 31 -4.64 -1.81 -3.73
C GLN A 31 -4.57 -2.86 -2.62
N PHE A 32 -5.12 -2.50 -1.46
CA PHE A 32 -5.21 -3.34 -0.28
C PHE A 32 -6.65 -3.86 -0.14
N PRO A 33 -6.88 -5.18 -0.23
CA PRO A 33 -8.22 -5.76 -0.11
C PRO A 33 -8.81 -5.55 1.30
N LYS A 34 -10.15 -5.52 1.38
CA LYS A 34 -10.86 -5.40 2.66
C LYS A 34 -10.47 -6.58 3.56
N GLY A 35 -10.14 -6.31 4.82
CA GLY A 35 -9.76 -7.32 5.80
C GLY A 35 -8.29 -7.76 5.77
N LEU A 36 -7.48 -7.25 4.83
CA LEU A 36 -6.04 -7.48 4.84
C LEU A 36 -5.42 -6.92 6.13
N LYS A 37 -4.66 -7.77 6.83
CA LYS A 37 -3.82 -7.36 7.96
C LYS A 37 -2.38 -7.36 7.49
N CYS A 38 -1.76 -6.18 7.52
CA CYS A 38 -0.38 -6.04 7.07
C CYS A 38 0.38 -5.02 7.91
N VAL A 39 1.71 -5.16 7.92
CA VAL A 39 2.63 -4.22 8.58
C VAL A 39 3.40 -3.46 7.51
N TRP A 40 3.42 -2.14 7.63
CA TRP A 40 4.18 -1.26 6.75
C TRP A 40 5.56 -0.98 7.35
N ASN A 41 6.60 -1.39 6.66
CA ASN A 41 7.98 -0.98 6.91
C ASN A 41 8.32 0.19 5.98
N VAL A 42 8.21 1.41 6.51
CA VAL A 42 8.46 2.65 5.77
C VAL A 42 9.96 2.93 5.72
N LYS A 43 10.62 2.59 4.61
CA LYS A 43 12.08 2.75 4.42
C LYS A 43 12.47 4.21 4.12
N LYS A 44 11.60 4.94 3.43
CA LYS A 44 11.70 6.39 3.18
C LYS A 44 10.34 7.05 3.44
N PRO A 45 10.29 8.31 3.93
CA PRO A 45 9.03 9.01 4.18
C PRO A 45 8.08 8.93 3.00
N VAL A 46 6.84 8.49 3.24
CA VAL A 46 5.87 8.25 2.18
C VAL A 46 4.91 9.43 2.03
N ARG A 47 4.62 9.82 0.79
CA ARG A 47 3.52 10.73 0.46
C ARG A 47 2.61 10.01 -0.54
N LYS A 48 1.31 9.93 -0.26
CA LYS A 48 0.36 9.20 -1.08
C LYS A 48 -0.96 9.93 -1.23
N TYR A 49 -1.64 9.73 -2.35
CA TYR A 49 -3.09 9.85 -2.40
C TYR A 49 -3.70 8.51 -2.00
N TYR A 50 -4.83 8.54 -1.29
CA TYR A 50 -5.54 7.34 -0.90
C TYR A 50 -7.04 7.52 -1.12
N ASN A 51 -7.71 6.42 -1.44
CA ASN A 51 -9.16 6.34 -1.50
C ASN A 51 -9.61 5.08 -0.75
N PHE A 52 -10.55 5.25 0.17
CA PHE A 52 -11.26 4.14 0.81
C PHE A 52 -12.59 3.91 0.11
N GLY A 53 -12.80 2.67 -0.31
CA GLY A 53 -13.95 2.30 -1.14
C GLY A 53 -13.49 1.57 -2.37
N ASP A 54 -14.42 1.30 -3.26
CA ASP A 54 -14.12 0.73 -4.57
C ASP A 54 -14.03 1.91 -5.55
N LEU A 55 -13.14 1.85 -6.54
CA LEU A 55 -13.03 2.93 -7.53
C LEU A 55 -14.15 2.76 -8.54
N ASP A 56 -15.04 3.75 -8.62
CA ASP A 56 -16.03 3.85 -9.71
C ASP A 56 -15.32 4.37 -10.96
N ILE A 57 -14.75 3.45 -11.74
CA ILE A 57 -14.14 3.68 -13.06
C ILE A 57 -14.97 3.05 -14.17
#